data_AF-A0A7Z0IKF4-F1
#
_entry.id   AF-A0A7Z0IKF4-F1
#
_cell.length_a   1.000
_cell.length_b   1.000
_cell.length_c   1.000
_cell.angle_alpha   90.00
_cell.angle_beta   90.00
_cell.angle_gamma   90.00
#
_symmetry.space_group_name_H-M   'P 1'
#
loop_
_entity.id
_entity.type
_entity.pdbx_description
1 polymer ?
#
loop_
_entity_poly.entity_id
_entity_poly.type
_entity_poly.pdbx_seq_one_letter_code
_entity_poly.pdbx_strand_id
1 'polypeptide(L)'
;MGVEVQVTFDCADPGALVEFWAYAVGGTVQPPPDGFASWAEALTAWGVPISEHNSRSAVIDPGGVTPRLFFQRVPEPKTAKNRVHLDLRAAPGLTGASRTGSAWAT
;
A
#
# COMPACT_ATOMS: atom_id res chain seq x y z
N MET A 1 9.44 -6.86 21.75
CA MET A 1 9.56 -6.69 20.29
C MET A 1 8.14 -6.76 19.75
N GLY A 2 7.66 -5.68 19.12
CA GLY A 2 6.27 -5.60 18.63
C GLY A 2 6.14 -6.19 17.23
N VAL A 3 4.95 -6.70 16.89
CA VAL A 3 4.60 -7.09 15.51
C VAL A 3 4.35 -5.82 14.71
N GLU A 4 5.01 -5.67 13.56
CA GLU A 4 4.71 -4.59 12.62
C GLU A 4 3.33 -4.84 12.00
N VAL A 5 2.48 -3.82 12.02
CA VAL A 5 1.11 -3.88 11.50
C VAL A 5 0.96 -2.87 10.37
N GLN A 6 0.25 -3.27 9.32
CA GLN A 6 -0.26 -2.37 8.28
C GLN A 6 -1.79 -2.30 8.38
N VAL A 7 -2.33 -1.10 8.14
CA VAL A 7 -3.78 -0.87 8.05
C VAL A 7 -4.16 -0.73 6.59
N THR A 8 -4.98 -1.66 6.10
CA THR A 8 -5.40 -1.69 4.69
C THR A 8 -6.85 -1.26 4.54
N PHE A 9 -7.10 -0.34 3.61
CA PHE A 9 -8.39 0.22 3.27
C PHE A 9 -8.80 -0.22 1.88
N ASP A 10 -9.99 -0.79 1.76
CA ASP A 10 -10.63 -0.98 0.48
C ASP A 10 -11.27 0.33 0.01
N CYS A 11 -11.04 0.70 -1.24
CA CYS A 11 -11.51 1.95 -1.81
C CYS A 11 -11.74 1.88 -3.33
N ALA A 12 -12.34 2.92 -3.90
CA ALA A 12 -12.50 3.06 -5.35
C ALA A 12 -11.29 3.73 -6.02
N ASP A 13 -10.61 4.64 -5.30
CA ASP A 13 -9.50 5.44 -5.83
C ASP A 13 -8.35 5.53 -4.81
N PRO A 14 -7.36 4.64 -4.90
CA PRO A 14 -6.17 4.65 -4.04
C PRO A 14 -5.33 5.93 -4.17
N GLY A 15 -5.16 6.46 -5.38
CA GLY A 15 -4.38 7.65 -5.67
C GLY A 15 -4.96 8.90 -5.01
N ALA A 16 -6.28 9.09 -5.08
CA ALA A 16 -6.92 10.21 -4.39
C ALA A 16 -6.80 10.10 -2.87
N LEU A 17 -6.97 8.89 -2.31
CA LEU A 17 -6.89 8.69 -0.86
C LEU A 17 -5.48 8.82 -0.32
N VAL A 18 -4.46 8.36 -1.06
CA VAL A 18 -3.08 8.42 -0.56
C VAL A 18 -2.62 9.86 -0.36
N GLU A 19 -2.99 10.76 -1.27
CA GLU A 19 -2.65 12.19 -1.18
C GLU A 19 -3.31 12.84 0.04
N PHE A 20 -4.61 12.59 0.22
CA PHE A 20 -5.35 13.08 1.39
C PHE A 20 -4.75 12.58 2.69
N TRP A 21 -4.49 11.27 2.80
CA TRP A 21 -4.00 10.67 4.04
C TRP A 21 -2.55 11.02 4.33
N ALA A 22 -1.68 11.15 3.31
CA ALA A 22 -0.32 11.63 3.49
C ALA A 22 -0.32 13.02 4.16
N TYR A 23 -1.16 13.94 3.67
CA TYR A 23 -1.34 15.25 4.29
C TYR A 23 -1.93 15.15 5.71
N ALA A 24 -3.02 14.41 5.88
CA ALA A 24 -3.78 14.37 7.12
C ALA A 24 -2.99 13.80 8.31
N VAL A 25 -2.10 12.83 8.07
CA VAL A 25 -1.31 12.18 9.12
C VAL A 25 0.13 12.69 9.21
N GLY A 26 0.51 13.66 8.36
CA GLY A 26 1.89 14.11 8.24
C GLY A 26 2.84 13.04 7.70
N GLY A 27 2.30 12.05 6.98
CA GLY A 27 3.07 10.99 6.34
C GLY A 27 3.55 11.39 4.95
N THR A 28 4.11 10.41 4.23
CA THR A 28 4.51 10.57 2.84
C THR A 28 3.91 9.47 1.98
N VAL A 29 3.54 9.80 0.75
CA VAL A 29 3.21 8.77 -0.25
C VAL A 29 4.45 7.90 -0.42
N GLN A 30 4.28 6.59 -0.31
CA GLN A 30 5.38 5.65 -0.43
C GLN A 30 6.07 5.85 -1.79
N PRO A 31 7.39 6.06 -1.84
CA PRO A 31 8.10 6.23 -3.10
C PRO A 31 8.10 4.92 -3.91
N PRO A 32 8.33 4.99 -5.23
CA PRO A 32 8.63 3.79 -6.00
C PRO A 32 9.90 3.11 -5.47
N PRO A 33 10.13 1.84 -5.83
CA PRO A 33 11.41 1.18 -5.54
C PRO A 33 12.59 1.95 -6.14
N ASP A 34 13.76 1.77 -5.52
CA ASP A 34 15.01 2.35 -6.01
C ASP A 34 15.24 2.02 -7.50
N GLY A 35 15.74 3.01 -8.24
CA GLY A 35 16.00 2.89 -9.66
C GLY A 35 14.84 3.33 -10.58
N PHE A 36 13.69 3.72 -10.03
CA PHE A 36 12.58 4.29 -10.80
C PHE A 36 12.26 5.72 -10.36
N ALA A 37 11.92 6.60 -11.31
CA ALA A 37 11.56 7.99 -11.00
C ALA A 37 10.10 8.12 -10.54
N SER A 38 9.24 7.14 -10.85
CA SER A 38 7.84 7.14 -10.45
C SER A 38 7.27 5.73 -10.33
N TRP A 39 6.13 5.60 -9.65
CA TRP A 39 5.38 4.34 -9.63
C TRP A 39 4.88 3.94 -11.02
N ALA A 40 4.46 4.89 -11.85
CA ALA A 40 4.01 4.60 -13.21
C ALA A 40 5.12 3.94 -14.04
N GLU A 41 6.36 4.44 -13.93
CA GLU A 41 7.53 3.85 -14.57
C GLU A 41 7.82 2.44 -14.07
N ALA A 42 7.86 2.25 -12.73
CA ALA A 42 8.09 0.94 -12.12
C ALA A 42 7.03 -0.09 -12.55
N LEU A 43 5.75 0.29 -12.53
CA LEU A 43 4.63 -0.58 -12.88
C LEU A 43 4.63 -0.93 -14.36
N THR A 44 4.95 0.03 -15.25
CA THR A 44 5.17 -0.27 -16.66
C THR A 44 6.32 -1.24 -16.87
N ALA A 45 7.46 -1.04 -16.20
CA ALA A 45 8.61 -1.94 -16.31
C ALA A 45 8.30 -3.37 -15.82
N TRP A 46 7.38 -3.52 -14.87
CA TRP A 46 6.89 -4.81 -14.38
C TRP A 46 5.75 -5.42 -15.21
N GLY A 47 5.33 -4.77 -16.30
CA GLY A 47 4.28 -5.27 -17.18
C GLY A 47 2.87 -5.12 -16.60
N VAL A 48 2.67 -4.27 -15.60
CA VAL A 48 1.34 -3.98 -15.05
C VAL A 48 0.56 -3.10 -16.05
N PRO A 49 -0.67 -3.49 -16.45
CA PRO A 49 -1.48 -2.68 -17.36
C PRO A 49 -1.73 -1.27 -16.81
N ILE A 50 -1.74 -0.25 -17.68
CA ILE A 50 -1.96 1.15 -17.28
C ILE A 50 -3.27 1.33 -16.50
N SER A 51 -4.32 0.57 -16.84
CA SER A 51 -5.60 0.57 -16.12
C SER A 51 -5.50 0.13 -14.65
N GLU A 52 -4.44 -0.59 -14.30
CA GLU A 52 -4.13 -1.09 -12.96
C GLU A 52 -3.07 -0.24 -12.22
N HIS A 53 -2.57 0.84 -12.82
CA HIS A 53 -1.57 1.70 -12.16
C HIS A 53 -2.10 2.37 -10.89
N ASN A 54 -3.41 2.61 -10.84
CA ASN A 54 -4.11 3.10 -9.65
C ASN A 54 -4.80 1.97 -8.86
N SER A 55 -4.32 0.72 -8.96
CA SER A 55 -4.93 -0.39 -8.22
C SER A 55 -4.57 -0.37 -6.73
N ARG A 56 -3.40 0.18 -6.36
CA ARG A 56 -2.90 0.21 -4.99
C ARG A 56 -2.00 1.41 -4.75
N SER A 57 -2.05 1.99 -3.55
CA SER A 57 -1.13 3.06 -3.12
C SER A 57 -0.97 3.06 -1.60
N ALA A 58 0.03 3.75 -1.06
CA ALA A 58 0.34 3.69 0.37
C ALA A 58 0.92 4.97 0.94
N VAL A 59 0.61 5.23 2.20
CA VAL A 59 1.28 6.24 3.03
C VAL A 59 2.21 5.53 4.01
N ILE A 60 3.43 6.03 4.11
CA ILE A 60 4.41 5.61 5.12
C ILE A 60 4.75 6.80 6.02
N ASP A 61 5.11 6.50 7.26
CA ASP A 61 5.76 7.43 8.15
C ASP A 61 7.28 7.33 7.95
N PRO A 62 7.97 8.40 7.51
CA PRO A 62 9.42 8.41 7.36
C PRO A 62 10.17 8.12 8.68
N GLY A 63 9.56 8.42 9.82
CA GLY A 63 10.10 8.11 11.15
C GLY A 63 9.93 6.65 11.56
N GLY A 64 9.12 5.87 10.85
CA GLY A 64 8.86 4.46 11.14
C GLY A 64 8.13 4.21 12.46
N VAL A 65 7.47 5.22 13.01
CA VAL A 65 6.76 5.15 14.30
C VAL A 65 5.31 4.70 14.10
N THR A 66 4.66 5.19 13.03
CA THR A 66 3.25 4.84 12.76
C THR A 66 3.11 3.69 11.76
N PRO A 67 2.02 2.91 11.82
CA PRO A 67 1.69 1.90 10.82
C PRO A 67 1.64 2.44 9.39
N ARG A 68 2.00 1.60 8.41
CA ARG A 68 1.74 1.87 7.00
C ARG A 68 0.23 1.89 6.76
N LEU A 69 -0.26 2.90 6.05
CA LEU A 69 -1.65 2.94 5.55
C LEU A 69 -1.63 2.51 4.09
N PHE A 70 -2.40 1.47 3.76
CA PHE A 70 -2.45 0.89 2.42
C PHE A 70 -3.84 1.01 1.82
N PHE A 71 -3.94 1.46 0.59
CA PHE A 71 -5.21 1.66 -0.12
C PHE A 71 -5.26 0.69 -1.29
N GLN A 72 -6.28 -0.17 -1.29
CA GLN A 72 -6.51 -1.18 -2.32
C GLN A 72 -7.79 -0.86 -3.08
N ARG A 73 -7.69 -0.84 -4.40
CA ARG A 73 -8.86 -0.71 -5.27
C ARG A 73 -9.66 -2.01 -5.24
N VAL A 74 -10.96 -1.89 -5.04
CA VAL A 74 -11.90 -3.01 -5.13
C VAL A 74 -13.11 -2.60 -5.99
N PRO A 75 -13.75 -3.55 -6.69
CA PRO A 75 -14.83 -3.24 -7.61
C PRO A 75 -16.14 -2.91 -6.89
N GLU A 76 -16.33 -3.35 -5.64
CA GLU A 76 -17.59 -3.08 -4.94
C GLU A 76 -17.65 -1.65 -4.42
N PRO A 77 -18.75 -0.93 -4.68
CA PRO A 77 -18.94 0.42 -4.17
C PRO A 77 -19.03 0.41 -2.65
N LYS A 78 -18.68 1.54 -2.05
CA LYS A 78 -18.82 1.75 -0.60
C LYS A 78 -20.30 1.84 -0.22
N THR A 79 -20.80 0.82 0.48
CA THR A 79 -22.19 0.77 0.95
C THR A 79 -22.35 1.09 2.45
N ALA A 80 -21.24 1.18 3.20
CA ALA A 80 -21.23 1.43 4.64
C ALA A 80 -19.95 2.18 5.09
N LYS A 81 -19.52 1.98 6.34
CA LYS A 81 -18.23 2.45 6.86
C LYS A 81 -17.06 1.94 5.99
N ASN A 82 -15.86 2.50 6.18
CA ASN A 82 -14.69 2.00 5.45
C ASN A 82 -14.47 0.52 5.79
N ARG A 83 -14.27 -0.31 4.77
CA ARG A 83 -13.80 -1.69 4.94
C ARG A 83 -12.30 -1.62 5.20
N VAL A 84 -11.88 -2.11 6.35
CA VAL A 84 -10.49 -2.03 6.83
C VAL A 84 -10.08 -3.37 7.41
N HIS A 85 -8.86 -3.81 7.10
CA HIS A 85 -8.23 -4.97 7.73
C HIS A 85 -6.81 -4.66 8.18
N LEU A 86 -6.29 -5.49 9.08
CA LEU A 86 -4.93 -5.39 9.61
C LEU A 86 -4.09 -6.49 9.01
N ASP A 87 -2.96 -6.12 8.41
CA ASP A 87 -1.96 -7.06 7.91
C ASP A 87 -0.82 -7.15 8.93
N LEU A 88 -0.53 -8.36 9.40
CA LEU A 88 0.49 -8.61 10.41
C LEU A 88 1.79 -9.09 9.76
N ARG A 89 2.91 -8.43 10.07
CA ARG A 89 4.23 -8.90 9.63
C ARG A 89 4.76 -9.97 10.58
N ALA A 90 4.46 -11.22 10.25
CA ALA A 90 4.80 -12.39 11.09
C ALA A 90 6.29 -12.80 11.04
N ALA A 91 7.08 -12.27 10.10
CA ALA A 91 8.51 -12.58 9.94
C ALA A 91 9.36 -11.30 9.89
N PRO A 92 9.67 -10.70 11.06
CA PRO A 92 10.56 -9.55 11.13
C PRO A 92 11.97 -9.93 10.63
N GLY A 93 12.57 -9.07 9.80
CA GLY A 93 13.93 -9.26 9.26
C GLY A 93 14.03 -9.88 7.86
N LEU A 94 12.93 -10.35 7.26
CA LEU A 94 12.91 -10.79 5.86
C LEU A 94 12.71 -9.62 4.90
N THR A 95 13.55 -9.55 3.86
CA THR A 95 13.54 -8.57 2.77
C THR A 95 13.40 -9.26 1.40
N GLY A 96 13.03 -8.51 0.36
CA GLY A 96 13.08 -8.99 -1.04
C GLY A 96 12.13 -10.16 -1.36
N ALA A 97 12.60 -11.15 -2.14
CA ALA A 97 11.80 -12.32 -2.56
C ALA A 97 11.41 -13.23 -1.38
N SER A 98 12.24 -13.27 -0.33
CA SER A 98 11.99 -13.96 0.94
C SER A 98 10.75 -13.43 1.69
N ARG A 99 10.20 -12.28 1.26
CA ARG A 99 8.99 -11.62 1.77
C ARG A 99 7.68 -12.15 1.18
N THR A 100 7.69 -12.72 -0.03
CA THR A 100 6.47 -12.89 -0.86
C THR A 100 5.90 -14.31 -0.84
N GLY A 101 6.51 -15.21 -0.06
CA GLY A 101 5.98 -16.56 0.13
C GLY A 101 4.79 -16.53 1.08
N SER A 102 3.58 -16.77 0.56
CA SER A 102 2.31 -16.95 1.28
C SER A 102 1.65 -15.69 1.86
N ALA A 103 0.70 -15.14 1.11
CA ALA A 103 -0.66 -14.82 1.56
C ALA A 103 -1.36 -14.07 0.41
N TRP A 104 -2.61 -14.44 0.13
CA TRP A 104 -3.51 -13.76 -0.82
C TRP A 104 -3.33 -14.09 -2.32
N ALA A 105 -3.38 -15.38 -2.64
CA ALA A 105 -4.07 -15.82 -3.86
C ALA A 105 -5.51 -16.20 -3.47
N THR A 106 -6.46 -15.34 -3.82
CA THR A 106 -7.87 -15.69 -4.01
C THR A 106 -8.27 -15.18 -5.37
#